data_AF-A0AAD2XW12-F1
#
_entry.id   AF-A0AAD2XW12-F1
#
_cell.length_a   1.000
_cell.length_b   1.000
_cell.length_c   1.000
_cell.angle_alpha   90.00
_cell.angle_beta   90.00
_cell.angle_gamma   90.00
#
_symmetry.space_group_name_H-M   'P 1'
#
loop_
_entity.id
_entity.type
_entity.pdbx_description
1 polymer ?
#
loop_
_entity_poly.entity_id
_entity_poly.type
_entity_poly.pdbx_seq_one_letter_code
_entity_poly.pdbx_strand_id
1 'polypeptide(L)'
;MRIGLVLPDVMGTYGDGGNALVLRQRLRLRGIAAEIVELTLADPVPESLDLYTLGGAEDYAQRLATRHLLRYPGLQRAAERGAPVLAICAAVQVLGHWYETSAGERVDGVGMLDAT
;
A
#
# COMPACT_ATOMS: atom_id res chain seq x y z
N MET A 1 6.23 -1.01 17.18
CA MET A 1 5.77 -0.45 15.90
C MET A 1 5.86 -1.52 14.82
N ARG A 2 4.78 -1.77 14.12
CA ARG A 2 4.66 -2.76 13.04
C ARG A 2 4.34 -2.01 11.76
N ILE A 3 5.27 -2.06 10.81
CA ILE A 3 5.16 -1.40 9.50
C ILE A 3 4.66 -2.44 8.49
N GLY A 4 3.46 -2.25 7.96
CA GLY A 4 2.93 -3.10 6.89
C GLY A 4 3.54 -2.72 5.53
N LEU A 5 4.34 -3.61 4.95
CA LEU A 5 4.77 -3.52 3.56
C LEU A 5 3.73 -4.24 2.69
N VAL A 6 2.89 -3.46 2.01
CA VAL A 6 1.68 -3.95 1.33
C VAL A 6 2.01 -4.38 -0.09
N LEU A 7 1.74 -5.64 -0.40
CA LEU A 7 1.84 -6.29 -1.69
C LEU A 7 3.21 -6.17 -2.37
N PRO A 8 4.36 -6.37 -1.67
CA PRO A 8 5.69 -6.17 -2.26
C PRO A 8 5.99 -7.14 -3.42
N ASP A 9 5.29 -8.26 -3.50
CA ASP A 9 5.38 -9.27 -4.55
C ASP A 9 4.83 -8.78 -5.91
N VAL A 10 3.98 -7.76 -5.90
CA VAL A 10 3.40 -7.17 -7.12
C VAL A 10 3.55 -5.65 -7.21
N MET A 11 3.64 -4.96 -6.09
CA MET A 11 3.82 -3.50 -5.96
C MET A 11 5.25 -3.09 -5.57
N GLY A 12 6.22 -3.97 -5.75
CA GLY A 12 7.61 -3.76 -5.30
C GLY A 12 8.52 -2.97 -6.25
N THR A 13 8.10 -2.68 -7.49
CA THR A 13 8.98 -2.13 -8.54
C THR A 13 9.51 -0.74 -8.22
N TYR A 14 8.78 0.06 -7.42
CA TYR A 14 9.13 1.46 -7.13
C TYR A 14 9.51 1.72 -5.66
N GLY A 15 10.18 0.77 -5.00
CA GLY A 15 11.04 1.06 -3.84
C GLY A 15 10.34 1.27 -2.49
N ASP A 16 9.12 0.76 -2.33
CA ASP A 16 8.40 0.72 -1.06
C ASP A 16 9.10 -0.13 0.01
N GLY A 17 9.73 -1.25 -0.37
CA GLY A 17 10.61 -2.00 0.53
C GLY A 17 11.75 -1.14 1.09
N GLY A 18 12.35 -0.28 0.26
CA GLY A 18 13.36 0.70 0.69
C GLY A 18 12.79 1.72 1.68
N ASN A 19 11.60 2.25 1.40
CA ASN A 19 10.92 3.18 2.32
C ASN A 19 10.59 2.52 3.67
N ALA A 20 10.09 1.28 3.68
CA ALA A 20 9.82 0.53 4.91
C ALA A 20 11.10 0.31 5.73
N LEU A 21 12.23 -0.02 5.07
CA LEU A 21 13.54 -0.15 5.71
C LEU A 21 14.00 1.16 6.36
N VAL A 22 13.86 2.28 5.64
CA VAL A 22 14.22 3.62 6.15
C VAL A 22 13.34 4.01 7.34
N LEU A 23 12.02 3.80 7.26
CA LEU A 23 11.09 4.10 8.36
C LEU A 23 11.42 3.27 9.60
N ARG A 24 11.65 1.96 9.43
CA ARG A 24 12.08 1.07 10.52
C ARG A 24 13.37 1.57 11.16
N GLN A 25 14.37 1.93 10.36
CA GLN A 25 15.64 2.42 10.87
C GLN A 25 15.49 3.75 11.63
N ARG A 26 14.69 4.69 11.10
CA ARG A 26 14.43 5.98 11.76
C ARG A 26 13.70 5.84 13.09
N LEU A 27 12.78 4.88 13.22
CA LEU A 27 12.12 4.55 14.48
C LEU A 27 13.12 3.98 15.50
N ARG A 28 13.95 3.02 15.07
CA ARG A 28 14.98 2.40 15.94
C ARG A 28 16.01 3.41 16.44
N LEU A 29 16.44 4.36 15.61
CA LEU A 29 17.32 5.46 16.02
C LEU A 29 16.72 6.38 17.09
N ARG A 30 15.40 6.34 17.27
CA ARG A 30 14.66 7.08 18.31
C ARG A 30 14.28 6.20 19.51
N GLY A 31 14.85 5.01 19.62
CA GLY A 31 14.55 4.06 20.70
C GLY A 31 13.21 3.33 20.55
N ILE A 32 12.56 3.42 19.39
CA ILE A 32 11.26 2.78 19.14
C ILE A 32 11.50 1.44 18.45
N ALA A 33 11.16 0.33 19.12
CA ALA A 33 11.21 -1.00 18.53
C ALA A 33 10.27 -1.10 17.32
N ALA A 34 10.84 -1.46 16.16
CA ALA A 34 10.13 -1.51 14.90
C ALA A 34 10.46 -2.77 14.09
N GLU A 35 9.44 -3.36 13.48
CA GLU A 35 9.50 -4.48 12.54
C GLU A 35 8.73 -4.18 11.25
N ILE A 36 9.09 -4.88 10.17
CA ILE A 36 8.36 -4.84 8.90
C ILE A 36 7.57 -6.14 8.79
N VAL A 37 6.30 -6.02 8.44
CA VAL A 37 5.39 -7.13 8.17
C VAL A 37 5.08 -7.10 6.68
N GLU A 38 5.56 -8.08 5.94
CA GLU A 38 5.26 -8.22 4.52
C GLU A 38 3.87 -8.84 4.34
N LEU A 39 3.08 -8.27 3.46
CA LEU A 39 1.69 -8.67 3.20
C LEU A 39 1.56 -8.93 1.71
N THR A 40 1.67 -10.18 1.28
CA THR A 40 1.67 -10.55 -0.14
C THR A 40 0.25 -10.71 -0.68
N LEU A 41 0.09 -11.04 -1.97
CA LEU A 41 -1.22 -11.40 -2.52
C LEU A 41 -1.87 -12.63 -1.88
N ALA A 42 -1.09 -13.44 -1.15
CA ALA A 42 -1.64 -14.56 -0.38
C ALA A 42 -2.32 -14.11 0.93
N ASP A 43 -2.04 -12.89 1.38
CA ASP A 43 -2.38 -12.42 2.71
C ASP A 43 -3.45 -11.32 2.67
N PRO A 44 -4.50 -11.36 3.49
CA PRO A 44 -5.34 -10.19 3.70
C PRO A 44 -4.52 -9.08 4.38
N VAL A 45 -4.78 -7.83 4.03
CA VAL A 45 -4.16 -6.70 4.74
C VAL A 45 -4.82 -6.58 6.12
N PRO A 46 -4.10 -6.77 7.24
CA PRO A 46 -4.64 -6.53 8.57
C PRO A 46 -4.87 -5.03 8.73
N GLU A 47 -5.95 -4.65 9.40
CA GLU A 47 -6.18 -3.25 9.73
C GLU A 47 -5.34 -2.79 10.91
N SER A 48 -4.80 -3.69 11.74
CA SER A 48 -4.27 -3.42 13.08
C SER A 48 -2.81 -2.97 13.16
N LEU A 49 -2.10 -2.80 12.03
CA LEU A 49 -0.72 -2.31 12.02
C LEU A 49 -0.65 -0.79 12.23
N ASP A 50 0.55 -0.31 12.56
CA ASP A 50 0.77 1.07 12.99
C ASP A 50 0.99 2.04 11.82
N LEU A 51 1.57 1.56 10.72
CA LEU A 51 1.85 2.34 9.50
C LEU A 51 1.92 1.39 8.30
N TYR A 52 1.52 1.86 7.12
CA TYR A 52 1.57 1.08 5.89
C TYR A 52 2.40 1.77 4.80
N THR A 53 3.11 0.98 4.01
CA THR A 53 3.80 1.42 2.79
C THR A 53 3.26 0.64 1.61
N LEU A 54 2.93 1.33 0.52
CA LEU A 54 2.43 0.75 -0.73
C LEU A 54 3.21 1.34 -1.91
N GLY A 55 3.96 0.49 -2.62
CA GLY A 55 4.70 0.88 -3.81
C GLY A 55 3.84 0.91 -5.07
N GLY A 56 4.43 1.34 -6.18
CA GLY A 56 3.78 1.30 -7.48
C GLY A 56 4.10 0.02 -8.25
N ALA A 57 3.39 -0.20 -9.34
CA ALA A 57 3.71 -1.25 -10.31
C ALA A 57 3.27 -0.85 -11.73
N GLU A 58 3.54 -1.73 -12.69
CA GLU A 58 2.96 -1.66 -14.03
C GLU A 58 1.48 -2.10 -14.03
N ASP A 59 0.75 -1.75 -15.09
CA ASP A 59 -0.72 -1.88 -15.20
C ASP A 59 -1.29 -3.25 -14.79
N TYR A 60 -0.63 -4.36 -15.17
CA TYR A 60 -1.12 -5.70 -14.81
C TYR A 60 -1.06 -5.94 -13.30
N ALA A 61 0.10 -5.66 -12.70
CA ALA A 61 0.35 -5.85 -11.28
C ALA A 61 -0.46 -4.86 -10.43
N GLN A 62 -0.59 -3.61 -10.89
CA GLN A 62 -1.44 -2.60 -10.27
C GLN A 62 -2.90 -3.03 -10.24
N ARG A 63 -3.45 -3.55 -11.36
CA ARG A 63 -4.83 -4.11 -11.39
C ARG A 63 -5.00 -5.28 -10.42
N LEU A 64 -4.01 -6.15 -10.31
CA LEU A 64 -4.04 -7.28 -9.39
C LEU A 64 -4.07 -6.80 -7.93
N ALA A 65 -3.23 -5.82 -7.59
CA ALA A 65 -3.22 -5.19 -6.28
C ALA A 65 -4.55 -4.50 -5.95
N THR A 66 -5.11 -3.73 -6.88
CA THR A 66 -6.39 -3.05 -6.67
C THR A 66 -7.52 -4.04 -6.39
N ARG A 67 -7.63 -5.13 -7.16
CA ARG A 67 -8.62 -6.19 -6.89
C ARG A 67 -8.42 -6.83 -5.52
N HIS A 68 -7.18 -7.04 -5.10
CA HIS A 68 -6.88 -7.60 -3.78
C HIS A 68 -7.34 -6.67 -2.65
N LEU A 69 -7.04 -5.37 -2.77
CA LEU A 69 -7.41 -4.37 -1.76
C LEU A 69 -8.91 -4.11 -1.73
N LEU A 70 -9.62 -4.23 -2.85
CA LEU A 70 -11.09 -4.21 -2.88
C LEU A 70 -11.69 -5.43 -2.16
N ARG A 71 -11.09 -6.62 -2.37
CA ARG A 71 -11.54 -7.86 -1.72
C ARG A 71 -11.24 -7.87 -0.22
N TYR A 72 -10.12 -7.30 0.21
CA TYR A 72 -9.66 -7.28 1.59
C TYR A 72 -9.44 -5.83 2.06
N PRO A 73 -10.50 -5.13 2.52
CA PRO A 73 -10.44 -3.70 2.73
C PRO A 73 -9.77 -3.27 4.05
N GLY A 74 -8.73 -4.00 4.49
CA GLY A 74 -8.04 -3.71 5.74
C GLY A 74 -7.17 -2.45 5.69
N LEU A 75 -6.61 -2.10 4.53
CA LEU A 75 -5.86 -0.85 4.35
C LEU A 75 -6.77 0.38 4.50
N GLN A 76 -7.95 0.32 3.90
CA GLN A 76 -9.01 1.33 3.96
C GLN A 76 -9.44 1.55 5.41
N ARG A 77 -9.79 0.47 6.13
CA ARG A 77 -10.17 0.55 7.55
C ARG A 77 -9.04 1.02 8.45
N ALA A 78 -7.78 0.67 8.14
CA ALA A 78 -6.63 1.20 8.86
C ALA A 78 -6.50 2.72 8.69
N ALA A 79 -6.65 3.22 7.46
CA ALA A 79 -6.59 4.64 7.16
C ALA A 79 -7.75 5.41 7.78
N GLU A 80 -8.98 4.88 7.75
CA GLU A 80 -10.15 5.46 8.43
C GLU A 80 -9.93 5.61 9.95
N ARG A 81 -9.21 4.67 10.57
CA ARG A 81 -8.80 4.75 11.98
C ARG A 81 -7.68 5.78 12.22
N GLY A 82 -7.10 6.35 11.17
CA GLY A 82 -6.01 7.32 11.24
C GLY A 82 -4.61 6.71 11.15
N ALA A 83 -4.47 5.45 10.73
CA ALA A 83 -3.15 4.88 10.46
C ALA A 83 -2.53 5.56 9.22
N PRO A 84 -1.29 6.05 9.31
CA PRO A 84 -0.60 6.65 8.16
C PRO A 84 -0.32 5.62 7.07
N VAL A 85 -0.52 6.03 5.81
CA VAL A 85 -0.21 5.27 4.60
C VAL A 85 0.76 6.08 3.74
N LEU A 86 1.91 5.50 3.42
CA LEU A 86 2.86 6.04 2.46
C LEU A 86 2.67 5.31 1.11
N ALA A 87 2.02 5.98 0.16
CA ALA A 87 1.78 5.47 -1.19
C ALA A 87 2.70 6.17 -2.21
N ILE A 88 3.33 5.40 -3.11
CA ILE A 88 4.31 5.90 -4.09
C ILE A 88 3.85 5.66 -5.53
N CYS A 89 3.99 6.66 -6.39
CA CYS A 89 3.72 6.56 -7.83
C CYS A 89 2.29 6.04 -8.10
N ALA A 90 2.15 4.98 -8.89
CA ALA A 90 0.86 4.41 -9.28
C ALA A 90 0.00 3.93 -8.09
N ALA A 91 0.61 3.68 -6.92
CA ALA A 91 -0.12 3.41 -5.68
C ALA A 91 -1.12 4.52 -5.35
N VAL A 92 -0.74 5.79 -5.57
CA VAL A 92 -1.60 6.94 -5.25
C VAL A 92 -2.89 6.90 -6.09
N GLN A 93 -2.77 6.47 -7.35
CA GLN A 93 -3.91 6.30 -8.25
C GLN A 93 -4.81 5.14 -7.79
N VAL A 94 -4.24 4.03 -7.32
CA VAL A 94 -5.00 2.92 -6.73
C VAL A 94 -5.85 3.40 -5.55
N LEU A 95 -5.35 4.36 -4.75
CA LEU A 95 -6.08 4.91 -3.61
C LEU A 95 -7.24 5.85 -3.99
N GLY A 96 -7.30 6.35 -5.23
CA GLY A 96 -8.37 7.21 -5.72
C GLY A 96 -9.67 6.46 -6.04
N HIS A 97 -10.60 7.14 -6.70
CA HIS A 97 -11.86 6.54 -7.16
C HIS A 97 -11.67 5.60 -8.35
N TRP A 98 -10.78 5.95 -9.28
CA TRP A 98 -10.45 5.17 -10.46
C TRP A 98 -9.15 5.68 -11.10
N TYR A 99 -8.58 4.89 -12.00
CA TYR A 99 -7.44 5.29 -12.83
C TYR A 99 -7.55 4.68 -14.23
N GLU A 100 -6.86 5.28 -15.20
CA GLU A 100 -6.77 4.79 -16.57
C GLU A 100 -5.41 4.11 -16.78
N THR A 101 -5.44 2.91 -17.36
CA THR A 101 -4.23 2.16 -17.75
C THR A 101 -3.63 2.74 -19.04
N SER A 102 -2.40 2.36 -19.37
CA SER A 102 -1.75 2.75 -20.63
C SER A 102 -2.51 2.29 -21.88
N ALA A 103 -3.39 1.29 -21.75
CA ALA A 103 -4.26 0.80 -22.81
C ALA A 103 -5.60 1.57 -22.94
N GLY A 104 -5.82 2.61 -22.12
CA GLY A 104 -7.07 3.37 -22.10
C GLY A 104 -8.21 2.67 -21.34
N GLU A 105 -7.93 1.56 -20.65
CA GLU A 105 -8.92 0.89 -19.82
C GLU A 105 -9.04 1.61 -18.47
N ARG A 106 -10.28 1.96 -18.09
CA ARG A 106 -10.60 2.50 -16.76
C ARG A 106 -10.75 1.38 -15.75
N VAL A 107 -10.08 1.51 -14.61
CA VAL A 107 -10.08 0.57 -13.50
C VAL A 107 -10.54 1.29 -12.24
N ASP A 108 -11.46 0.68 -11.49
CA ASP A 108 -11.90 1.20 -10.19
C ASP A 108 -10.74 1.20 -9.20
N GLY A 109 -10.58 2.29 -8.45
CA GLY A 109 -9.66 2.38 -7.33
C GLY A 109 -10.33 1.93 -6.02
N VAL A 110 -9.62 2.04 -4.90
CA VAL A 110 -10.15 1.63 -3.59
C VAL A 110 -10.95 2.72 -2.87
N GLY A 111 -11.05 3.93 -3.46
CA GLY A 111 -11.90 5.01 -2.95
C GLY A 111 -11.46 5.59 -1.60
N MET A 112 -10.17 5.50 -1.27
CA MET A 112 -9.62 6.07 -0.03
C MET A 112 -9.39 7.58 -0.14
N LEU A 113 -9.16 8.09 -1.34
CA LEU A 113 -8.93 9.50 -1.65
C LEU A 113 -10.05 10.00 -2.57
N ASP A 114 -10.57 11.20 -2.29
CA ASP A 114 -11.50 11.89 -3.18
C ASP A 114 -10.74 12.53 -4.37
N ALA A 115 -10.20 11.67 -5.24
CA ALA A 115 -9.33 12.03 -6.37
C ALA A 115 -9.36 10.96 -7.48
N THR A 116 -8.96 11.35 -8.69
CA THR A 116 -8.86 10.51 -9.91
C THR A 116 -7.64 10.91 -10.71
#